data_AF-A0A2K8NYL3-F1
#
_entry.id   AF-A0A2K8NYL3-F1
#
_cell.length_a   1.000
_cell.length_b   1.000
_cell.length_c   1.000
_cell.angle_alpha   90.00
_cell.angle_beta   90.00
_cell.angle_gamma   90.00
#
_symmetry.space_group_name_H-M   'P 1'
#
loop_
_entity.id
_entity.type
_entity.pdbx_description
1 polymer ?
#
loop_
_entity_poly.entity_id
_entity_poly.type
_entity_poly.pdbx_seq_one_letter_code
_entity_poly.pdbx_strand_id
1 'polypeptide(L)'
;MNIIKELKWRGLVKQITNEERLLKAQKNGAAVYCGFDPTADSLHVGHLMIIVTLKRFDNAGFQAIGLIGGGTGMIGDPSFKADERKLQTDEQVKYHANAIQNQLLKIISDVTFANNADWLGKMSLIDFLRDVGKDFNISYLLNKDSIATRISTGLSVTEFSYTMLQAYDFYNLYINHNCKVQIGGSDQWGNITSGTDYISTRVGSANTEAAGFTIPLLTKSDGKKFGKTESGAVWLDANKTSVYDFYQFWINQDDNDCVKMLKYLTFLTEEEINTLEAKHKQTPHLRIMQKRLAEEVTKFVHGEKELNKAIKLTEAFFAGDILSLDAELLELAIKSIPTVELEKSTLAIDAIISVNAATSKREAREFIGSNAISFNDIIINDENMAISEIKTIQNDKIIVKKGKKKYYLLKIK
;
A
#
# COMPACT_ATOMS: atom_id res chain seq x y z
N MET A 1 -23.83 -14.17 -0.50
CA MET A 1 -23.40 -13.20 -1.55
C MET A 1 -22.62 -13.96 -2.62
N ASN A 2 -22.85 -13.76 -3.92
CA ASN A 2 -22.00 -14.33 -4.98
C ASN A 2 -20.78 -13.43 -5.19
N ILE A 3 -19.56 -13.94 -4.91
CA ILE A 3 -18.35 -13.12 -4.94
C ILE A 3 -18.01 -12.59 -6.34
N ILE A 4 -18.26 -13.38 -7.40
CA ILE A 4 -17.99 -12.94 -8.77
C ILE A 4 -18.89 -11.78 -9.14
N LYS A 5 -20.19 -11.83 -8.81
CA LYS A 5 -21.13 -10.73 -9.08
C LYS A 5 -20.70 -9.44 -8.38
N GLU A 6 -20.32 -9.56 -7.10
CA GLU A 6 -19.81 -8.45 -6.30
C GLU A 6 -18.57 -7.81 -6.96
N LEU A 7 -17.57 -8.62 -7.29
CA LEU A 7 -16.32 -8.15 -7.90
C LEU A 7 -16.51 -7.61 -9.33
N LYS A 8 -17.47 -8.16 -10.10
CA LYS A 8 -17.83 -7.64 -11.43
C LYS A 8 -18.41 -6.25 -11.32
N TRP A 9 -19.38 -6.03 -10.43
CA TRP A 9 -19.89 -4.69 -10.13
C TRP A 9 -18.74 -3.77 -9.69
N ARG A 10 -17.83 -4.24 -8.82
CA ARG A 10 -16.72 -3.39 -8.31
C ARG A 10 -15.80 -2.95 -9.43
N GLY A 11 -15.77 -3.66 -10.56
CA GLY A 11 -14.77 -3.51 -11.62
C GLY A 11 -13.43 -4.13 -11.24
N LEU A 12 -13.45 -5.13 -10.35
CA LEU A 12 -12.28 -5.83 -9.83
C LEU A 12 -12.00 -7.16 -10.57
N VAL A 13 -12.87 -7.61 -11.46
CA VAL A 13 -12.59 -8.81 -12.27
C VAL A 13 -11.76 -8.41 -13.48
N LYS A 14 -10.51 -8.89 -13.55
CA LYS A 14 -9.69 -8.82 -14.76
C LYS A 14 -9.77 -10.13 -15.55
N GLN A 15 -9.40 -11.25 -14.92
CA GLN A 15 -9.46 -12.58 -15.53
C GLN A 15 -9.87 -13.63 -14.49
N ILE A 16 -10.54 -14.68 -14.94
CA ILE A 16 -10.91 -15.85 -14.15
C ILE A 16 -10.62 -17.08 -15.02
N THR A 17 -9.92 -18.09 -14.49
CA THR A 17 -9.63 -19.30 -15.28
C THR A 17 -10.88 -20.16 -15.47
N ASN A 18 -11.70 -20.30 -14.42
CA ASN A 18 -12.95 -21.07 -14.46
C ASN A 18 -13.94 -20.54 -13.39
N GLU A 19 -15.03 -19.90 -13.82
CA GLU A 19 -16.03 -19.33 -12.91
C GLU A 19 -16.79 -20.41 -12.12
N GLU A 20 -17.10 -21.56 -12.75
CA GLU A 20 -17.86 -22.64 -12.11
C GLU A 20 -17.09 -23.25 -10.93
N ARG A 21 -15.80 -23.55 -11.12
CA ARG A 21 -14.92 -24.05 -10.06
C ARG A 21 -14.79 -23.06 -8.90
N LEU A 22 -14.67 -21.77 -9.20
CA LEU A 22 -14.60 -20.73 -8.18
C LEU A 22 -15.90 -20.66 -7.35
N LEU A 23 -17.07 -20.71 -7.99
CA LEU A 23 -18.36 -20.71 -7.29
C LEU A 23 -18.60 -22.01 -6.50
N LYS A 24 -18.16 -23.16 -7.03
CA LYS A 24 -18.17 -24.43 -6.29
C LYS A 24 -17.27 -24.37 -5.05
N ALA A 25 -16.07 -23.82 -5.19
CA ALA A 25 -15.14 -23.60 -4.08
C ALA A 25 -15.76 -22.69 -3.01
N GLN A 26 -16.43 -21.60 -3.41
CA GLN A 26 -17.17 -20.73 -2.48
C GLN A 26 -18.24 -21.51 -1.71
N LYS A 27 -19.07 -22.28 -2.42
CA LYS A 27 -20.17 -23.06 -1.81
C LYS A 27 -19.65 -24.08 -0.79
N ASN A 28 -18.48 -24.66 -1.05
CA ASN A 28 -17.86 -25.67 -0.20
C ASN A 28 -17.03 -25.07 0.95
N GLY A 29 -16.95 -23.75 1.08
CA GLY A 29 -16.10 -23.09 2.07
C GLY A 29 -14.62 -23.39 1.89
N ALA A 30 -14.18 -23.60 0.65
CA ALA A 30 -12.80 -23.91 0.33
C ALA A 30 -11.87 -22.73 0.64
N ALA A 31 -10.57 -23.00 0.74
CA ALA A 31 -9.60 -21.95 0.95
C ALA A 31 -9.25 -21.21 -0.35
N VAL A 32 -8.89 -19.94 -0.20
CA VAL A 32 -8.40 -19.04 -1.23
C VAL A 32 -7.12 -18.39 -0.73
N TYR A 33 -6.12 -18.23 -1.59
CA TYR A 33 -4.87 -17.62 -1.17
C TYR A 33 -4.37 -16.49 -2.06
N CYS A 34 -3.58 -15.62 -1.47
CA CYS A 34 -2.77 -14.61 -2.15
C CYS A 34 -1.34 -14.65 -1.62
N GLY A 35 -0.36 -14.55 -2.52
CA GLY A 35 1.06 -14.43 -2.16
C GLY A 35 1.46 -12.99 -1.83
N PHE A 36 2.34 -12.82 -0.86
CA PHE A 36 2.97 -11.56 -0.46
C PHE A 36 4.48 -11.75 -0.32
N ASP A 37 5.23 -11.26 -1.31
CA ASP A 37 6.68 -11.38 -1.34
C ASP A 37 7.37 -10.31 -0.45
N PRO A 38 8.31 -10.70 0.44
CA PRO A 38 8.98 -9.82 1.38
C PRO A 38 10.11 -8.99 0.76
N THR A 39 9.72 -8.02 -0.06
CA THR A 39 10.65 -7.08 -0.73
C THR A 39 11.07 -5.90 0.13
N ALA A 40 10.31 -5.63 1.20
CA ALA A 40 10.56 -4.61 2.19
C ALA A 40 9.94 -5.06 3.53
N ASP A 41 10.29 -4.37 4.61
CA ASP A 41 9.72 -4.50 5.96
C ASP A 41 8.28 -3.97 6.12
N SER A 42 7.69 -3.38 5.08
CA SER A 42 6.31 -2.92 5.09
C SER A 42 5.70 -3.06 3.70
N LEU A 43 4.40 -3.35 3.65
CA LEU A 43 3.60 -3.13 2.45
C LEU A 43 3.29 -1.64 2.29
N HIS A 44 2.84 -1.27 1.10
CA HIS A 44 2.43 0.08 0.73
C HIS A 44 1.05 0.05 0.06
N VAL A 45 0.43 1.22 -0.18
CA VAL A 45 -0.95 1.35 -0.69
C VAL A 45 -1.25 0.55 -1.98
N GLY A 46 -0.23 0.29 -2.80
CA GLY A 46 -0.33 -0.58 -3.98
C GLY A 46 -0.78 -2.02 -3.68
N HIS A 47 -0.53 -2.52 -2.46
CA HIS A 47 -0.97 -3.84 -2.02
C HIS A 47 -2.40 -3.84 -1.43
N LEU A 48 -2.99 -2.67 -1.16
CA LEU A 48 -4.30 -2.62 -0.51
C LEU A 48 -5.40 -3.25 -1.34
N MET A 49 -5.36 -3.11 -2.68
CA MET A 49 -6.38 -3.75 -3.52
C MET A 49 -6.42 -5.27 -3.33
N ILE A 50 -5.26 -5.92 -3.24
CA ILE A 50 -5.22 -7.38 -3.08
C ILE A 50 -5.54 -7.80 -1.65
N ILE A 51 -5.12 -7.04 -0.64
CA ILE A 51 -5.48 -7.26 0.77
C ILE A 51 -7.00 -7.17 0.97
N VAL A 52 -7.60 -6.08 0.49
CA VAL A 52 -9.06 -5.87 0.55
C VAL A 52 -9.79 -6.95 -0.23
N THR A 53 -9.29 -7.33 -1.41
CA THR A 53 -9.88 -8.42 -2.19
C THR A 53 -9.83 -9.74 -1.43
N LEU A 54 -8.69 -10.12 -0.82
CA LEU A 54 -8.57 -11.32 0.00
C LEU A 54 -9.61 -11.32 1.13
N LYS A 55 -9.77 -10.18 1.84
CA LYS A 55 -10.79 -10.04 2.88
C LYS A 55 -12.23 -10.09 2.34
N ARG A 56 -12.50 -9.65 1.11
CA ARG A 56 -13.82 -9.85 0.48
C ARG A 56 -14.12 -11.32 0.21
N PHE A 57 -13.13 -12.10 -0.21
CA PHE A 57 -13.31 -13.53 -0.39
C PHE A 57 -13.57 -14.22 0.96
N ASP A 58 -12.82 -13.87 2.00
CA ASP A 58 -13.05 -14.31 3.38
C ASP A 58 -14.50 -14.03 3.83
N ASN A 59 -14.94 -12.79 3.71
CA ASN A 59 -16.31 -12.37 4.03
C ASN A 59 -17.38 -13.07 3.16
N ALA A 60 -17.01 -13.61 1.99
CA ALA A 60 -17.92 -14.33 1.11
C ALA A 60 -18.00 -15.84 1.41
N GLY A 61 -17.30 -16.31 2.44
CA GLY A 61 -17.35 -17.69 2.94
C GLY A 61 -16.15 -18.56 2.55
N PHE A 62 -15.10 -18.01 1.94
CA PHE A 62 -13.85 -18.73 1.75
C PHE A 62 -13.01 -18.71 3.02
N GLN A 63 -12.11 -19.69 3.18
CA GLN A 63 -11.02 -19.60 4.14
C GLN A 63 -9.85 -18.84 3.50
N ALA A 64 -9.67 -17.56 3.84
CA ALA A 64 -8.58 -16.78 3.27
C ALA A 64 -7.21 -17.14 3.86
N ILE A 65 -6.22 -17.28 2.97
CA ILE A 65 -4.82 -17.57 3.30
C ILE A 65 -3.92 -16.46 2.74
N GLY A 66 -3.24 -15.72 3.62
CA GLY A 66 -2.12 -14.87 3.26
C GLY A 66 -0.84 -15.69 3.22
N LEU A 67 -0.33 -15.99 2.02
CA LEU A 67 0.93 -16.71 1.85
C LEU A 67 2.10 -15.74 1.86
N ILE A 68 2.94 -15.82 2.89
CA ILE A 68 4.20 -15.07 2.97
C ILE A 68 5.26 -15.78 2.13
N GLY A 69 5.85 -15.03 1.20
CA GLY A 69 6.85 -15.54 0.26
C GLY A 69 8.25 -15.66 0.86
N GLY A 70 8.44 -16.34 1.99
CA GLY A 70 9.75 -16.47 2.62
C GLY A 70 10.79 -17.19 1.75
N GLY A 71 10.38 -18.19 0.97
CA GLY A 71 11.23 -18.88 0.00
C GLY A 71 11.28 -18.14 -1.35
N THR A 72 10.12 -17.73 -1.89
CA THR A 72 10.06 -17.01 -3.18
C THR A 72 10.75 -15.64 -3.13
N GLY A 73 10.74 -14.98 -1.98
CA GLY A 73 11.42 -13.71 -1.74
C GLY A 73 12.95 -13.78 -1.83
N MET A 74 13.53 -14.97 -1.67
CA MET A 74 14.96 -15.22 -1.88
C MET A 74 15.34 -15.30 -3.37
N ILE A 75 14.36 -15.52 -4.25
CA ILE A 75 14.54 -15.69 -5.69
C ILE A 75 14.18 -14.38 -6.41
N GLY A 76 13.00 -13.84 -6.12
CA GLY A 76 12.47 -12.62 -6.70
C GLY A 76 11.64 -12.84 -7.97
N ASP A 77 10.40 -12.34 -7.96
CA ASP A 77 9.51 -12.41 -9.13
C ASP A 77 9.96 -11.49 -10.29
N PRO A 78 10.23 -12.03 -11.50
CA PRO A 78 10.59 -11.25 -12.68
C PRO A 78 9.38 -10.65 -13.42
N SER A 79 8.15 -11.00 -13.06
CA SER A 79 6.94 -10.65 -13.82
C SER A 79 6.82 -9.15 -14.07
N PHE A 80 6.88 -8.76 -15.35
CA PHE A 80 6.77 -7.38 -15.83
C PHE A 80 7.79 -6.39 -15.21
N LYS A 81 8.97 -6.87 -14.79
CA LYS A 81 10.11 -6.04 -14.38
C LYS A 81 11.16 -5.97 -15.47
N ALA A 82 11.78 -4.80 -15.64
CA ALA A 82 12.79 -4.57 -16.69
C ALA A 82 14.21 -5.03 -16.28
N ASP A 83 14.53 -4.94 -14.98
CA ASP A 83 15.86 -5.24 -14.42
C ASP A 83 15.81 -6.46 -13.49
N GLU A 84 16.95 -7.16 -13.37
CA GLU A 84 17.11 -8.27 -12.42
C GLU A 84 17.07 -7.76 -10.98
N ARG A 85 16.41 -8.50 -10.09
CA ARG A 85 16.34 -8.10 -8.68
C ARG A 85 17.67 -8.32 -7.97
N LYS A 86 18.04 -7.37 -7.11
CA LYS A 86 19.11 -7.60 -6.13
C LYS A 86 18.63 -8.64 -5.11
N LEU A 87 19.38 -9.72 -4.99
CA LEU A 87 19.12 -10.76 -4.00
C LEU A 87 19.30 -10.19 -2.59
N GLN A 88 18.34 -10.48 -1.72
CA GLN A 88 18.39 -10.12 -0.31
C GLN A 88 19.08 -11.25 0.48
N THR A 89 19.68 -10.92 1.62
CA THR A 89 20.18 -11.95 2.53
C THR A 89 19.03 -12.70 3.22
N ASP A 90 19.25 -13.94 3.64
CA ASP A 90 18.27 -14.75 4.36
C ASP A 90 17.74 -14.04 5.62
N GLU A 91 18.62 -13.33 6.33
CA GLU A 91 18.25 -12.53 7.51
C GLU A 91 17.28 -11.39 7.16
N GLN A 92 17.55 -10.68 6.06
CA GLN A 92 16.66 -9.62 5.57
C GLN A 92 15.32 -10.17 5.12
N VAL A 93 15.30 -11.25 4.34
CA VAL A 93 14.07 -11.89 3.87
C VAL A 93 13.23 -12.34 5.06
N LYS A 94 13.84 -12.97 6.07
CA LYS A 94 13.16 -13.40 7.29
C LYS A 94 12.61 -12.22 8.10
N TYR A 95 13.39 -11.15 8.26
CA TYR A 95 12.95 -9.93 8.93
C TYR A 95 11.73 -9.31 8.20
N HIS A 96 11.82 -9.13 6.89
CA HIS A 96 10.74 -8.59 6.06
C HIS A 96 9.49 -9.47 6.07
N ALA A 97 9.66 -10.79 5.98
CA ALA A 97 8.55 -11.75 6.04
C ALA A 97 7.77 -11.62 7.36
N ASN A 98 8.49 -11.57 8.49
CA ASN A 98 7.87 -11.39 9.80
C ASN A 98 7.18 -10.02 9.92
N ALA A 99 7.80 -8.96 9.41
CA ALA A 99 7.24 -7.61 9.45
C ALA A 99 5.95 -7.50 8.63
N ILE A 100 5.93 -8.04 7.41
CA ILE A 100 4.73 -8.10 6.56
C ILE A 100 3.63 -8.95 7.20
N GLN A 101 3.97 -10.12 7.72
CA GLN A 101 2.98 -10.99 8.38
C GLN A 101 2.35 -10.27 9.58
N ASN A 102 3.16 -9.64 10.44
CA ASN A 102 2.67 -8.87 11.59
C ASN A 102 1.82 -7.67 11.16
N GLN A 103 2.17 -7.01 10.07
CA GLN A 103 1.38 -5.92 9.50
C GLN A 103 0.02 -6.43 8.99
N LEU A 104 -0.01 -7.52 8.23
CA LEU A 104 -1.25 -8.10 7.72
C LEU A 104 -2.14 -8.63 8.85
N LEU A 105 -1.57 -9.27 9.88
CA LEU A 105 -2.31 -9.72 11.07
C LEU A 105 -3.07 -8.59 11.79
N LYS A 106 -2.52 -7.37 11.79
CA LYS A 106 -3.19 -6.19 12.36
C LYS A 106 -4.34 -5.68 11.48
N ILE A 107 -4.22 -5.80 10.16
CA ILE A 107 -5.20 -5.27 9.18
C ILE A 107 -6.34 -6.28 8.93
N ILE A 108 -6.02 -7.57 8.87
CA ILE A 108 -6.93 -8.67 8.52
C ILE A 108 -6.72 -9.85 9.50
N SER A 109 -7.09 -9.65 10.77
CA SER A 109 -6.86 -10.60 11.87
C SER A 109 -7.48 -11.99 11.69
N ASP A 110 -8.57 -12.08 10.93
CA ASP A 110 -9.31 -13.35 10.74
C ASP A 110 -8.76 -14.22 9.61
N VAL A 111 -7.72 -13.75 8.92
CA VAL A 111 -7.08 -14.46 7.81
C VAL A 111 -5.98 -15.38 8.33
N THR A 112 -5.90 -16.60 7.79
CA THR A 112 -4.83 -17.54 8.12
C THR A 112 -3.56 -17.17 7.37
N PHE A 113 -2.39 -17.31 8.00
CA PHE A 113 -1.11 -17.06 7.33
C PHE A 113 -0.32 -18.37 7.17
N ALA A 114 0.33 -18.52 6.02
CA ALA A 114 1.26 -19.60 5.73
C ALA A 114 2.57 -18.98 5.22
N ASN A 115 3.68 -19.71 5.30
CA ASN A 115 4.96 -19.27 4.75
C ASN A 115 5.54 -20.34 3.84
N ASN A 116 5.80 -20.01 2.57
CA ASN A 116 6.32 -21.01 1.63
C ASN A 116 7.76 -21.47 1.94
N ALA A 117 8.49 -20.76 2.81
CA ALA A 117 9.75 -21.25 3.36
C ALA A 117 9.59 -22.61 4.09
N ASP A 118 8.40 -22.90 4.62
CA ASP A 118 8.15 -24.12 5.41
C ASP A 118 8.24 -25.41 4.58
N TRP A 119 7.97 -25.32 3.28
CA TRP A 119 8.08 -26.44 2.33
C TRP A 119 9.21 -26.23 1.32
N LEU A 120 9.40 -25.02 0.77
CA LEU A 120 10.47 -24.76 -0.20
C LEU A 120 11.86 -24.86 0.43
N GLY A 121 12.03 -24.40 1.68
CA GLY A 121 13.32 -24.45 2.37
C GLY A 121 13.78 -25.87 2.75
N LYS A 122 12.87 -26.85 2.69
CA LYS A 122 13.16 -28.27 2.97
C LYS A 122 13.29 -29.11 1.70
N MET A 123 12.92 -28.56 0.54
CA MET A 123 12.98 -29.26 -0.73
C MET A 123 14.42 -29.27 -1.24
N SER A 124 14.99 -30.45 -1.47
CA SER A 124 16.30 -30.52 -2.11
C SER A 124 16.19 -30.10 -3.58
N LEU A 125 17.30 -29.66 -4.17
CA LEU A 125 17.34 -29.34 -5.59
C LEU A 125 16.90 -30.54 -6.46
N ILE A 126 17.26 -31.77 -6.06
CA ILE A 126 16.89 -32.98 -6.78
C ILE A 126 15.39 -33.23 -6.68
N ASP A 127 14.78 -33.03 -5.51
CA ASP A 127 13.33 -33.13 -5.34
C ASP A 127 12.62 -32.10 -6.20
N PHE A 128 13.08 -30.84 -6.20
CA PHE A 128 12.53 -29.79 -7.05
C PHE A 128 12.54 -30.18 -8.53
N LEU A 129 13.69 -30.62 -9.06
CA LEU A 129 13.80 -30.99 -10.48
C LEU A 129 12.93 -32.20 -10.83
N ARG A 130 12.84 -33.21 -9.95
CA ARG A 130 12.12 -34.46 -10.20
C ARG A 130 10.62 -34.37 -9.96
N ASP A 131 10.19 -33.57 -8.99
CA ASP A 131 8.79 -33.52 -8.56
C ASP A 131 8.07 -32.29 -9.06
N VAL A 132 8.79 -31.21 -9.39
CA VAL A 132 8.21 -29.99 -9.95
C VAL A 132 8.69 -29.81 -11.38
N GLY A 133 10.00 -29.67 -11.60
CA GLY A 133 10.60 -29.28 -12.87
C GLY A 133 10.19 -30.16 -14.07
N LYS A 134 10.07 -31.48 -13.89
CA LYS A 134 9.67 -32.40 -14.97
C LYS A 134 8.29 -32.10 -15.59
N ASP A 135 7.40 -31.46 -14.82
CA ASP A 135 6.02 -31.19 -15.25
C ASP A 135 5.91 -29.84 -15.98
N PHE A 136 7.03 -29.09 -16.10
CA PHE A 136 7.12 -27.83 -16.82
C PHE A 136 7.93 -27.98 -18.11
N ASN A 137 7.24 -27.84 -19.24
CA ASN A 137 7.91 -27.79 -20.54
C ASN A 137 8.58 -26.42 -20.74
N ILE A 138 9.84 -26.41 -21.20
CA ILE A 138 10.59 -25.17 -21.44
C ILE A 138 9.87 -24.28 -22.45
N SER A 139 9.39 -24.80 -23.57
CA SER A 139 8.66 -24.01 -24.57
C SER A 139 7.39 -23.39 -23.98
N TYR A 140 6.70 -24.10 -23.07
CA TYR A 140 5.56 -23.53 -22.35
C TYR A 140 5.97 -22.33 -21.48
N LEU A 141 7.07 -22.45 -20.72
CA LEU A 141 7.57 -21.36 -19.88
C LEU A 141 8.03 -20.16 -20.72
N LEU A 142 8.74 -20.39 -21.83
CA LEU A 142 9.22 -19.33 -22.72
C LEU A 142 8.09 -18.56 -23.41
N ASN A 143 6.92 -19.18 -23.60
CA ASN A 143 5.75 -18.55 -24.20
C ASN A 143 4.92 -17.73 -23.20
N LYS A 144 5.25 -17.74 -21.90
CA LYS A 144 4.59 -16.86 -20.93
C LYS A 144 5.06 -15.42 -21.15
N ASP A 145 4.13 -14.48 -21.32
CA ASP A 145 4.44 -13.07 -21.58
C ASP A 145 5.43 -12.46 -20.57
N SER A 146 5.34 -12.85 -19.30
CA SER A 146 6.24 -12.40 -18.23
C SER A 146 7.69 -12.85 -18.40
N ILE A 147 7.91 -14.00 -19.04
CA ILE A 147 9.24 -14.57 -19.32
C ILE A 147 9.72 -14.14 -20.71
N ALA A 148 8.85 -14.19 -21.71
CA ALA A 148 9.15 -13.86 -23.11
C ALA A 148 9.71 -12.44 -23.27
N THR A 149 9.20 -11.48 -22.50
CA THR A 149 9.66 -10.09 -22.52
C THR A 149 11.04 -9.88 -21.89
N ARG A 150 11.48 -10.81 -21.02
CA ARG A 150 12.76 -10.76 -20.30
C ARG A 150 13.85 -11.60 -20.95
N ILE A 151 13.49 -12.63 -21.71
CA ILE A 151 14.47 -13.52 -22.32
C ILE A 151 15.45 -12.78 -23.25
N SER A 152 14.96 -11.73 -23.93
CA SER A 152 15.76 -10.91 -24.85
C SER A 152 16.67 -9.92 -24.14
N THR A 153 16.39 -9.58 -22.88
CA THR A 153 17.15 -8.61 -22.07
C THR A 153 18.02 -9.29 -21.00
N GLY A 154 17.87 -10.60 -20.81
CA GLY A 154 18.58 -11.40 -19.83
C GLY A 154 17.66 -11.87 -18.70
N LEU A 155 17.63 -13.19 -18.48
CA LEU A 155 16.87 -13.84 -17.40
C LEU A 155 17.74 -14.95 -16.80
N SER A 156 18.02 -14.87 -15.50
CA SER A 156 18.79 -15.90 -14.81
C SER A 156 17.96 -17.17 -14.58
N VAL A 157 18.63 -18.31 -14.38
CA VAL A 157 17.96 -19.59 -14.03
C VAL A 157 17.16 -19.44 -12.72
N THR A 158 17.65 -18.60 -11.80
CA THR A 158 17.00 -18.23 -10.55
C THR A 158 15.64 -17.60 -10.81
N GLU A 159 15.58 -16.47 -11.52
CA GLU A 159 14.32 -15.79 -11.85
C GLU A 159 13.41 -16.67 -12.73
N PHE A 160 13.98 -17.42 -13.67
CA PHE A 160 13.24 -18.36 -14.52
C PHE A 160 12.53 -19.46 -13.71
N SER A 161 13.10 -19.86 -12.57
CA SER A 161 12.53 -20.90 -11.71
C SER A 161 11.37 -20.41 -10.85
N TYR A 162 11.17 -19.09 -10.74
CA TYR A 162 10.15 -18.48 -9.87
C TYR A 162 8.74 -18.99 -10.17
N THR A 163 8.35 -19.05 -11.45
CA THR A 163 7.02 -19.53 -11.87
C THR A 163 6.74 -20.96 -11.40
N MET A 164 7.76 -21.84 -11.40
CA MET A 164 7.62 -23.22 -10.93
C MET A 164 7.45 -23.29 -9.42
N LEU A 165 8.17 -22.45 -8.66
CA LEU A 165 8.05 -22.37 -7.21
C LEU A 165 6.66 -21.88 -6.80
N GLN A 166 6.15 -20.81 -7.42
CA GLN A 166 4.80 -20.31 -7.15
C GLN A 166 3.70 -21.31 -7.57
N ALA A 167 3.91 -22.07 -8.65
CA ALA A 167 2.99 -23.13 -9.03
C ALA A 167 2.98 -24.28 -8.01
N TYR A 168 4.14 -24.62 -7.46
CA TYR A 168 4.25 -25.59 -6.37
C TYR A 168 3.58 -25.10 -5.09
N ASP A 169 3.66 -23.81 -4.76
CA ASP A 169 2.93 -23.23 -3.62
C ASP A 169 1.42 -23.49 -3.73
N PHE A 170 0.83 -23.28 -4.91
CA PHE A 170 -0.60 -23.57 -5.12
C PHE A 170 -0.86 -25.06 -4.92
N TYR A 171 -0.05 -25.94 -5.51
CA TYR A 171 -0.21 -27.37 -5.33
C TYR A 171 -0.12 -27.81 -3.86
N ASN A 172 0.86 -27.28 -3.11
CA ASN A 172 1.02 -27.58 -1.70
C ASN A 172 -0.21 -27.15 -0.88
N LEU A 173 -0.70 -25.93 -1.10
CA LEU A 173 -1.92 -25.44 -0.45
C LEU A 173 -3.17 -26.21 -0.89
N TYR A 174 -3.23 -26.65 -2.15
CA TYR A 174 -4.33 -27.45 -2.68
C TYR A 174 -4.46 -28.81 -2.00
N ILE A 175 -3.32 -29.48 -1.77
CA ILE A 175 -3.26 -30.79 -1.13
C ILE A 175 -3.47 -30.69 0.39
N ASN A 176 -2.83 -29.71 1.04
CA ASN A 176 -2.73 -29.70 2.50
C ASN A 176 -3.72 -28.75 3.19
N HIS A 177 -4.28 -27.78 2.47
CA HIS A 177 -5.10 -26.70 3.06
C HIS A 177 -6.46 -26.51 2.38
N ASN A 178 -6.93 -27.50 1.62
CA ASN A 178 -8.19 -27.40 0.85
C ASN A 178 -8.27 -26.10 0.01
N CYS A 179 -7.13 -25.61 -0.48
CA CYS A 179 -7.06 -24.36 -1.22
C CYS A 179 -7.39 -24.58 -2.69
N LYS A 180 -8.46 -23.97 -3.18
CA LYS A 180 -8.96 -24.18 -4.55
C LYS A 180 -8.81 -22.94 -5.43
N VAL A 181 -8.54 -21.78 -4.85
CA VAL A 181 -8.49 -20.51 -5.58
C VAL A 181 -7.21 -19.75 -5.25
N GLN A 182 -6.48 -19.33 -6.28
CA GLN A 182 -5.42 -18.32 -6.14
C GLN A 182 -5.91 -16.98 -6.66
N ILE A 183 -5.68 -15.91 -5.90
CA ILE A 183 -5.92 -14.54 -6.34
C ILE A 183 -4.61 -13.77 -6.46
N GLY A 184 -4.56 -12.79 -7.38
CA GLY A 184 -3.40 -11.90 -7.54
C GLY A 184 -3.69 -10.69 -8.41
N GLY A 185 -2.69 -9.83 -8.59
CA GLY A 185 -2.73 -8.76 -9.59
C GLY A 185 -2.74 -9.33 -11.01
N SER A 186 -3.12 -8.52 -12.01
CA SER A 186 -3.15 -8.97 -13.41
C SER A 186 -1.78 -9.34 -13.96
N ASP A 187 -0.72 -8.80 -13.37
CA ASP A 187 0.68 -9.15 -13.61
C ASP A 187 1.04 -10.59 -13.16
N GLN A 188 0.23 -11.20 -12.29
CA GLN A 188 0.43 -12.57 -11.78
C GLN A 188 -0.27 -13.65 -12.60
N TRP A 189 -0.96 -13.30 -13.70
CA TRP A 189 -1.76 -14.25 -14.48
C TRP A 189 -0.94 -15.45 -14.98
N GLY A 190 0.29 -15.21 -15.44
CA GLY A 190 1.19 -16.26 -15.93
C GLY A 190 1.49 -17.30 -14.84
N ASN A 191 1.86 -16.84 -13.64
CA ASN A 191 2.18 -17.72 -12.52
C ASN A 191 0.94 -18.43 -11.95
N ILE A 192 -0.20 -17.73 -11.86
CA ILE A 192 -1.47 -18.32 -11.39
C ILE A 192 -1.91 -19.47 -12.30
N THR A 193 -1.87 -19.25 -13.62
CA THR A 193 -2.24 -20.29 -14.59
C THR A 193 -1.27 -21.46 -14.56
N SER A 194 0.03 -21.21 -14.36
CA SER A 194 1.00 -22.29 -14.15
C SER A 194 0.72 -23.13 -12.90
N GLY A 195 0.23 -22.51 -11.81
CA GLY A 195 -0.27 -23.24 -10.65
C GLY A 195 -1.50 -24.11 -10.95
N THR A 196 -2.50 -23.57 -11.66
CA THR A 196 -3.69 -24.36 -12.03
C THR A 196 -3.36 -25.51 -12.98
N ASP A 197 -2.47 -25.28 -13.94
CA ASP A 197 -2.03 -26.28 -14.91
C ASP A 197 -1.23 -27.38 -14.21
N TYR A 198 -0.30 -27.02 -13.32
CA TYR A 198 0.47 -27.96 -12.53
C TYR A 198 -0.44 -28.85 -11.67
N ILE A 199 -1.41 -28.27 -10.95
CA ILE A 199 -2.40 -29.05 -10.19
C ILE A 199 -3.16 -30.01 -11.13
N SER A 200 -3.61 -29.53 -12.30
CA SER A 200 -4.31 -30.36 -13.29
C SER A 200 -3.47 -31.55 -13.75
N THR A 201 -2.18 -31.37 -14.01
CA THR A 201 -1.25 -32.44 -14.37
C THR A 201 -1.11 -33.46 -13.23
N ARG A 202 -1.03 -32.99 -11.98
CA ARG A 202 -0.80 -33.85 -10.80
C ARG A 202 -2.01 -34.66 -10.36
N VAL A 203 -3.21 -34.07 -10.41
CA VAL A 203 -4.45 -34.72 -9.91
C VAL A 203 -5.33 -35.26 -11.05
N GLY A 204 -5.00 -34.93 -12.29
CA GLY A 204 -5.77 -35.24 -13.49
C GLY A 204 -6.79 -34.16 -13.84
N SER A 205 -6.90 -33.84 -15.14
CA SER A 205 -7.73 -32.73 -15.63
C SER A 205 -9.23 -32.85 -15.33
N ALA A 206 -9.73 -34.08 -15.17
CA ALA A 206 -11.12 -34.33 -14.77
C ALA A 206 -11.38 -34.09 -13.26
N ASN A 207 -10.33 -34.13 -12.43
CA ASN A 207 -10.44 -34.08 -10.97
C ASN A 207 -10.02 -32.72 -10.38
N THR A 208 -9.37 -31.86 -11.17
CA THR A 208 -8.90 -30.57 -10.67
C THR A 208 -10.08 -29.63 -10.38
N GLU A 209 -10.05 -29.06 -9.18
CA GLU A 209 -10.98 -28.02 -8.75
C GLU A 209 -10.29 -26.64 -8.66
N ALA A 210 -9.03 -26.55 -9.11
CA ALA A 210 -8.25 -25.32 -9.02
C ALA A 210 -8.81 -24.24 -9.97
N ALA A 211 -8.86 -23.01 -9.46
CA ALA A 211 -9.22 -21.81 -10.20
C ALA A 211 -8.25 -20.65 -9.86
N GLY A 212 -8.11 -19.74 -10.80
CA GLY A 212 -7.32 -18.52 -10.67
C GLY A 212 -8.18 -17.30 -10.92
N PHE A 213 -7.89 -16.21 -10.22
CA PHE A 213 -8.60 -14.94 -10.34
C PHE A 213 -7.60 -13.78 -10.28
N THR A 214 -7.73 -12.80 -11.16
CA THR A 214 -6.91 -11.59 -11.10
C THR A 214 -7.73 -10.31 -11.02
N ILE A 215 -7.18 -9.35 -10.28
CA ILE A 215 -7.66 -7.95 -10.23
C ILE A 215 -6.89 -7.08 -11.22
N PRO A 216 -7.49 -5.99 -11.74
CA PRO A 216 -6.75 -5.04 -12.55
C PRO A 216 -5.67 -4.34 -11.72
N LEU A 217 -4.61 -3.88 -12.39
CA LEU A 217 -3.65 -2.97 -11.77
C LEU A 217 -4.31 -1.62 -11.46
N LEU A 218 -3.97 -1.04 -10.31
CA LEU A 218 -4.41 0.30 -9.97
C LEU A 218 -3.62 1.33 -10.79
N THR A 219 -4.28 1.87 -11.80
CA THR A 219 -3.81 3.01 -12.57
C THR A 219 -4.64 4.24 -12.23
N LYS A 220 -3.95 5.38 -12.12
CA LYS A 220 -4.58 6.70 -12.09
C LYS A 220 -5.06 7.08 -13.48
N SER A 221 -6.04 7.98 -13.55
CA SER A 221 -6.54 8.56 -14.80
C SER A 221 -5.45 9.26 -15.63
N ASP A 222 -4.39 9.76 -14.98
CA ASP A 222 -3.21 10.37 -15.61
C ASP A 222 -2.17 9.36 -16.16
N GLY A 223 -2.45 8.06 -16.05
CA GLY A 223 -1.57 6.97 -16.52
C GLY A 223 -0.41 6.63 -15.57
N LYS A 224 -0.23 7.35 -14.46
CA LYS A 224 0.82 7.03 -13.48
C LYS A 224 0.45 5.81 -12.65
N LYS A 225 1.48 5.06 -12.20
CA LYS A 225 1.31 3.96 -11.24
C LYS A 225 0.77 4.53 -9.93
N PHE A 226 -0.29 3.90 -9.41
CA PHE A 226 -0.88 4.31 -8.15
C PHE A 226 0.06 4.04 -6.96
N GLY A 227 0.10 4.97 -6.00
CA GLY A 227 0.86 4.80 -4.76
C GLY A 227 2.33 5.22 -4.80
N LYS A 228 2.81 5.80 -5.90
CA LYS A 228 4.07 6.57 -5.92
C LYS A 228 3.76 8.07 -5.87
N THR A 229 4.17 8.73 -4.81
CA THR A 229 4.21 10.20 -4.69
C THR A 229 5.60 10.70 -5.12
N GLU A 230 5.75 12.00 -5.29
CA GLU A 230 7.07 12.63 -5.51
C GLU A 230 8.05 12.34 -4.35
N SER A 231 7.51 12.08 -3.16
CA SER A 231 8.24 11.71 -1.94
C SER A 231 8.50 10.21 -1.76
N GLY A 232 8.03 9.34 -2.66
CA GLY A 232 8.26 7.89 -2.60
C GLY A 232 6.99 7.05 -2.46
N ALA A 233 7.08 5.93 -1.76
CA ALA A 233 5.94 5.04 -1.52
C ALA A 233 5.13 5.48 -0.30
N VAL A 234 3.80 5.37 -0.37
CA VAL A 234 2.91 5.55 0.79
C VAL A 234 2.79 4.21 1.51
N TRP A 235 3.50 4.06 2.62
CA TRP A 235 3.60 2.81 3.37
C TRP A 235 2.38 2.59 4.26
N LEU A 236 2.11 1.32 4.60
CA LEU A 236 1.07 0.96 5.57
C LEU A 236 1.60 0.98 7.02
N ASP A 237 2.92 1.04 7.22
CA ASP A 237 3.54 1.21 8.54
C ASP A 237 3.52 2.69 8.94
N ALA A 238 2.90 2.97 10.10
CA ALA A 238 2.77 4.30 10.68
C ALA A 238 4.13 4.97 11.00
N ASN A 239 5.20 4.19 11.18
CA ASN A 239 6.56 4.70 11.39
C ASN A 239 7.23 5.17 10.09
N LYS A 240 6.74 4.73 8.93
CA LYS A 240 7.27 5.09 7.61
C LYS A 240 6.42 6.12 6.88
N THR A 241 5.11 6.06 7.08
CA THR A 241 4.17 7.07 6.62
C THR A 241 3.25 7.35 7.78
N SER A 242 3.26 8.59 8.29
CA SER A 242 2.40 8.94 9.42
C SER A 242 0.94 8.69 9.05
N VAL A 243 0.10 8.34 10.03
CA VAL A 243 -1.34 8.11 9.76
C VAL A 243 -2.01 9.37 9.21
N TYR A 244 -1.53 10.55 9.61
CA TYR A 244 -1.94 11.82 9.02
C TYR A 244 -1.60 11.91 7.53
N ASP A 245 -0.35 11.64 7.14
CA ASP A 245 0.06 11.68 5.72
C ASP A 245 -0.66 10.61 4.90
N PHE A 246 -0.88 9.43 5.48
CA PHE A 246 -1.69 8.37 4.89
C PHE A 246 -3.12 8.84 4.63
N TYR A 247 -3.78 9.46 5.62
CA TYR A 247 -5.11 10.02 5.48
C TYR A 247 -5.15 11.16 4.45
N GLN A 248 -4.17 12.07 4.48
CA GLN A 248 -4.05 13.17 3.51
C GLN A 248 -3.83 12.66 2.08
N PHE A 249 -3.10 11.56 1.89
CA PHE A 249 -2.96 10.94 0.58
C PHE A 249 -4.33 10.61 -0.03
N TRP A 250 -5.25 10.03 0.75
CA TRP A 250 -6.60 9.70 0.27
C TRP A 250 -7.50 10.93 0.11
N ILE A 251 -7.41 11.90 1.02
CA ILE A 251 -8.13 13.17 0.87
C ILE A 251 -7.76 13.88 -0.44
N ASN A 252 -6.51 13.77 -0.86
CA ASN A 252 -5.98 14.50 -2.01
C ASN A 252 -6.18 13.80 -3.35
N GLN A 253 -6.97 12.73 -3.43
CA GLN A 253 -7.28 12.09 -4.70
C GLN A 253 -8.24 12.92 -5.55
N ASP A 254 -8.11 12.76 -6.87
CA ASP A 254 -8.93 13.40 -7.87
C ASP A 254 -10.36 12.84 -7.89
N ASP A 255 -11.33 13.70 -8.21
CA ASP A 255 -12.75 13.32 -8.30
C ASP A 255 -12.98 12.12 -9.23
N ASN A 256 -12.30 12.11 -10.38
CA ASN A 256 -12.44 11.09 -11.43
C ASN A 256 -12.03 9.69 -10.96
N ASP A 257 -11.07 9.59 -10.04
CA ASP A 257 -10.54 8.31 -9.57
C ASP A 257 -11.20 7.88 -8.24
N CYS A 258 -11.84 8.81 -7.51
CA CYS A 258 -12.36 8.55 -6.17
C CYS A 258 -13.48 7.50 -6.15
N VAL A 259 -14.41 7.53 -7.11
CA VAL A 259 -15.47 6.51 -7.24
C VAL A 259 -14.85 5.12 -7.42
N LYS A 260 -13.89 4.99 -8.34
CA LYS A 260 -13.17 3.73 -8.59
C LYS A 260 -12.45 3.25 -7.33
N MET A 261 -11.79 4.13 -6.60
CA MET A 261 -11.11 3.79 -5.34
C MET A 261 -12.07 3.36 -4.24
N LEU A 262 -13.22 4.01 -4.09
CA LEU A 262 -14.27 3.58 -3.16
C LEU A 262 -14.71 2.15 -3.49
N LYS A 263 -14.99 1.87 -4.77
CA LYS A 263 -15.35 0.52 -5.20
C LYS A 263 -14.25 -0.48 -4.87
N TYR A 264 -12.99 -0.16 -5.12
CA TYR A 264 -11.89 -1.10 -4.96
C TYR A 264 -11.49 -1.35 -3.50
N LEU A 265 -11.41 -0.29 -2.70
CA LEU A 265 -10.68 -0.28 -1.43
C LEU A 265 -11.59 -0.28 -0.19
N THR A 266 -12.91 -0.06 -0.33
CA THR A 266 -13.82 0.02 0.83
C THR A 266 -14.89 -1.06 0.80
N PHE A 267 -15.49 -1.35 1.96
CA PHE A 267 -16.58 -2.33 2.06
C PHE A 267 -17.97 -1.71 1.92
N LEU A 268 -18.05 -0.45 1.46
CA LEU A 268 -19.32 0.23 1.17
C LEU A 268 -20.10 -0.53 0.09
N THR A 269 -21.42 -0.51 0.25
CA THR A 269 -22.38 -1.09 -0.69
C THR A 269 -22.49 -0.26 -1.97
N GLU A 270 -23.05 -0.88 -3.01
CA GLU A 270 -23.38 -0.18 -4.25
C GLU A 270 -24.27 1.04 -4.01
N GLU A 271 -25.28 0.91 -3.15
CA GLU A 271 -26.22 2.00 -2.83
C GLU A 271 -25.53 3.17 -2.12
N GLU A 272 -24.66 2.89 -1.14
CA GLU A 272 -23.88 3.91 -0.43
C GLU A 272 -22.97 4.68 -1.38
N ILE A 273 -22.27 3.97 -2.28
CA ILE A 273 -21.37 4.60 -3.26
C ILE A 273 -22.17 5.45 -4.26
N ASN A 274 -23.27 4.95 -4.80
CA ASN A 274 -24.11 5.70 -5.75
C ASN A 274 -24.70 6.95 -5.10
N THR A 275 -25.14 6.86 -3.84
CA THR A 275 -25.68 7.99 -3.09
C THR A 275 -24.61 9.04 -2.82
N LEU A 276 -23.42 8.60 -2.43
CA LEU A 276 -22.29 9.48 -2.18
C LEU A 276 -21.82 10.20 -3.44
N GLU A 277 -21.75 9.49 -4.56
CA GLU A 277 -21.40 10.07 -5.87
C GLU A 277 -22.43 11.12 -6.31
N ALA A 278 -23.73 10.82 -6.18
CA ALA A 278 -24.80 11.75 -6.53
C ALA A 278 -24.76 13.03 -5.68
N LYS A 279 -24.48 12.92 -4.38
CA LYS A 279 -24.31 14.07 -3.49
C LYS A 279 -23.06 14.87 -3.85
N HIS A 280 -21.95 14.20 -4.14
CA HIS A 280 -20.69 14.88 -4.46
C HIS A 280 -20.78 15.67 -5.76
N LYS A 281 -21.49 15.17 -6.78
CA LYS A 281 -21.75 15.90 -8.02
C LYS A 281 -22.46 17.24 -7.80
N GLN A 282 -23.29 17.36 -6.75
CA GLN A 282 -23.96 18.60 -6.38
C GLN A 282 -23.04 19.56 -5.61
N THR A 283 -22.13 19.02 -4.80
CA THR A 283 -21.26 19.80 -3.91
C THR A 283 -19.79 19.34 -3.98
N PRO A 284 -19.11 19.43 -5.14
CA PRO A 284 -17.76 18.87 -5.31
C PRO A 284 -16.73 19.55 -4.39
N HIS A 285 -16.91 20.83 -4.10
CA HIS A 285 -16.06 21.62 -3.21
C HIS A 285 -16.00 21.10 -1.76
N LEU A 286 -16.98 20.30 -1.32
CA LEU A 286 -16.99 19.71 0.03
C LEU A 286 -16.11 18.46 0.15
N ARG A 287 -15.68 17.88 -0.99
CA ARG A 287 -14.82 16.69 -1.07
C ARG A 287 -15.35 15.49 -0.27
N ILE A 288 -16.67 15.28 -0.29
CA ILE A 288 -17.31 14.27 0.56
C ILE A 288 -16.88 12.84 0.20
N MET A 289 -16.63 12.56 -1.09
CA MET A 289 -16.14 11.25 -1.53
C MET A 289 -14.73 10.98 -1.02
N GLN A 290 -13.83 11.96 -1.15
CA GLN A 290 -12.45 11.81 -0.71
C GLN A 290 -12.34 11.66 0.81
N LYS A 291 -13.14 12.42 1.56
CA LYS A 291 -13.22 12.26 3.01
C LYS A 291 -13.67 10.86 3.38
N ARG A 292 -14.77 10.39 2.78
CA ARG A 292 -15.25 9.02 3.02
C ARG A 292 -14.23 7.96 2.65
N LEU A 293 -13.55 8.10 1.51
CA LEU A 293 -12.47 7.20 1.10
C LEU A 293 -11.33 7.18 2.12
N ALA A 294 -10.88 8.36 2.56
CA ALA A 294 -9.82 8.51 3.54
C ALA A 294 -10.19 7.90 4.89
N GLU A 295 -11.42 8.12 5.35
CA GLU A 295 -11.97 7.51 6.57
C GLU A 295 -11.97 5.99 6.49
N GLU A 296 -12.60 5.42 5.46
CA GLU A 296 -12.75 3.96 5.31
C GLU A 296 -11.39 3.26 5.21
N VAL A 297 -10.47 3.77 4.39
CA VAL A 297 -9.17 3.13 4.18
C VAL A 297 -8.26 3.32 5.39
N THR A 298 -8.27 4.48 6.03
CA THR A 298 -7.47 4.72 7.24
C THR A 298 -8.01 3.89 8.41
N LYS A 299 -9.33 3.78 8.57
CA LYS A 299 -9.96 2.90 9.57
C LYS A 299 -9.56 1.44 9.34
N PHE A 300 -9.59 0.99 8.09
CA PHE A 300 -9.24 -0.39 7.75
C PHE A 300 -7.77 -0.72 8.06
N VAL A 301 -6.84 0.20 7.79
CA VAL A 301 -5.40 -0.06 7.95
C VAL A 301 -4.89 0.24 9.37
N HIS A 302 -5.32 1.36 9.96
CA HIS A 302 -4.76 1.88 11.21
C HIS A 302 -5.75 1.86 12.38
N GLY A 303 -7.01 1.49 12.13
CA GLY A 303 -8.05 1.44 13.15
C GLY A 303 -8.69 2.80 13.44
N GLU A 304 -9.76 2.75 14.22
CA GLU A 304 -10.63 3.91 14.48
C GLU A 304 -9.97 4.99 15.33
N LYS A 305 -9.16 4.59 16.32
CA LYS A 305 -8.43 5.52 17.19
C LYS A 305 -7.48 6.41 16.38
N GLU A 306 -6.71 5.81 15.48
CA GLU A 306 -5.72 6.54 14.68
C GLU A 306 -6.38 7.36 13.57
N LEU A 307 -7.50 6.89 12.98
CA LEU A 307 -8.34 7.72 12.11
C LEU A 307 -8.79 9.00 12.82
N ASN A 308 -9.33 8.89 14.04
CA ASN A 308 -9.83 10.05 14.78
C ASN A 308 -8.72 11.09 15.06
N LYS A 309 -7.49 10.63 15.32
CA LYS A 309 -6.34 11.52 15.44
C LYS A 309 -6.04 12.23 14.11
N ALA A 310 -6.01 11.49 13.01
CA ALA A 310 -5.74 12.07 11.69
C ALA A 310 -6.79 13.11 11.26
N ILE A 311 -8.08 12.88 11.59
CA ILE A 311 -9.16 13.85 11.37
C ILE A 311 -8.91 15.13 12.20
N LYS A 312 -8.68 15.01 13.51
CA LYS A 312 -8.42 16.16 14.38
C LYS A 312 -7.21 16.98 13.92
N LEU A 313 -6.13 16.31 13.51
CA LEU A 313 -4.96 16.97 12.93
C LEU A 313 -5.34 17.74 11.66
N THR A 314 -6.07 17.10 10.75
CA THR A 314 -6.54 17.72 9.51
C THR A 314 -7.38 18.97 9.78
N GLU A 315 -8.28 18.90 10.75
CA GLU A 315 -9.11 20.04 11.16
C GLU A 315 -8.28 21.17 11.76
N ALA A 316 -7.33 20.87 12.64
CA ALA A 316 -6.44 21.87 13.25
C ALA A 316 -5.55 22.57 12.21
N PHE A 317 -4.95 21.82 11.29
CA PHE A 317 -4.18 22.36 10.17
C PHE A 317 -5.05 23.25 9.26
N PHE A 318 -6.30 22.86 9.01
CA PHE A 318 -7.22 23.64 8.20
C PHE A 318 -7.71 24.91 8.91
N ALA A 319 -7.99 24.83 10.21
CA ALA A 319 -8.44 25.94 11.05
C ALA A 319 -7.33 26.96 11.32
N GLY A 320 -6.07 26.54 11.19
CA GLY A 320 -4.94 27.40 11.49
C GLY A 320 -4.46 27.29 12.93
N ASP A 321 -4.93 26.31 13.72
CA ASP A 321 -4.85 26.30 15.17
C ASP A 321 -4.20 25.00 15.70
N ILE A 322 -2.98 24.71 15.25
CA ILE A 322 -2.27 23.49 15.66
C ILE A 322 -1.70 23.59 17.08
N LEU A 323 -1.50 24.80 17.62
CA LEU A 323 -0.94 25.00 18.97
C LEU A 323 -1.96 24.74 20.09
N SER A 324 -3.26 24.69 19.78
CA SER A 324 -4.31 24.34 20.74
C SER A 324 -4.53 22.83 20.90
N LEU A 325 -3.84 22.03 20.07
CA LEU A 325 -3.85 20.57 20.18
C LEU A 325 -3.27 20.11 21.53
N ASP A 326 -3.76 18.96 22.01
CA ASP A 326 -3.14 18.30 23.16
C ASP A 326 -1.68 17.89 22.85
N ALA A 327 -0.92 17.57 23.89
CA ALA A 327 0.52 17.30 23.75
C ALA A 327 0.84 16.15 22.77
N GLU A 328 0.00 15.10 22.73
CA GLU A 328 0.18 13.96 21.83
C GLU A 328 -0.05 14.36 20.37
N LEU A 329 -1.17 15.04 20.09
CA LEU A 329 -1.51 15.50 18.74
C LEU A 329 -0.56 16.60 18.26
N LEU A 330 -0.13 17.51 19.13
CA LEU A 330 0.86 18.52 18.78
C LEU A 330 2.20 17.88 18.37
N GLU A 331 2.64 16.84 19.08
CA GLU A 331 3.86 16.10 18.69
C GLU A 331 3.71 15.44 17.32
N LEU A 332 2.56 14.83 17.03
CA LEU A 332 2.27 14.25 15.71
C LEU A 332 2.21 15.31 14.60
N ALA A 333 1.56 16.45 14.86
CA ALA A 333 1.51 17.58 13.94
C ALA A 333 2.93 18.05 13.59
N ILE A 334 3.76 18.27 14.62
CA ILE A 334 5.16 18.68 14.48
C ILE A 334 5.96 17.70 13.64
N LYS A 335 5.80 16.38 13.84
CA LYS A 335 6.50 15.35 13.03
C LYS A 335 6.10 15.37 11.55
N SER A 336 4.90 15.81 11.22
CA SER A 336 4.42 15.92 9.82
C SER A 336 4.91 17.17 9.09
N ILE A 337 5.48 18.15 9.81
CA ILE A 337 5.92 19.42 9.24
C ILE A 337 7.40 19.33 8.83
N PRO A 338 7.76 19.79 7.61
CA PRO A 338 9.17 19.88 7.19
C PRO A 338 10.00 20.68 8.20
N THR A 339 11.09 20.06 8.66
CA THR A 339 11.94 20.61 9.72
C THR A 339 13.29 21.07 9.19
N VAL A 340 13.75 22.23 9.64
CA VAL A 340 15.10 22.73 9.40
C VAL A 340 15.78 23.04 10.73
N GLU A 341 17.01 22.55 10.90
CA GLU A 341 17.82 22.84 12.07
C GLU A 341 18.69 24.09 11.83
N LEU A 342 18.61 25.07 12.72
CA LEU A 342 19.33 26.35 12.63
C LEU A 342 20.06 26.70 13.93
N GLU A 343 21.08 27.54 13.82
CA GLU A 343 21.84 28.05 14.96
C GLU A 343 21.04 29.10 15.75
N LYS A 344 21.24 29.19 17.07
CA LYS A 344 20.54 30.14 17.96
C LYS A 344 20.61 31.60 17.51
N SER A 345 21.70 31.98 16.84
CA SER A 345 21.96 33.33 16.36
C SER A 345 21.38 33.63 14.98
N THR A 346 20.73 32.67 14.32
CA THR A 346 20.11 32.91 13.01
C THR A 346 19.00 33.94 13.15
N LEU A 347 18.98 34.93 12.25
CA LEU A 347 17.96 35.97 12.24
C LEU A 347 16.64 35.44 11.70
N ALA A 348 15.53 36.02 12.14
CA ALA A 348 14.20 35.59 11.73
C ALA A 348 14.01 35.62 10.20
N ILE A 349 14.55 36.63 9.51
CA ILE A 349 14.50 36.72 8.04
C ILE A 349 15.22 35.57 7.34
N ASP A 350 16.38 35.15 7.87
CA ASP A 350 17.15 34.04 7.32
C ASP A 350 16.45 32.71 7.61
N ALA A 351 15.86 32.57 8.80
CA ALA A 351 15.09 31.39 9.17
C ALA A 351 13.87 31.17 8.25
N ILE A 352 13.14 32.24 7.89
CA ILE A 352 12.01 32.19 6.94
C ILE A 352 12.44 31.64 5.57
N ILE A 353 13.62 32.02 5.11
CA ILE A 353 14.16 31.54 3.83
C ILE A 353 14.62 30.10 3.96
N SER A 354 15.35 29.77 5.03
CA SER A 354 15.87 28.42 5.25
C SER A 354 14.77 27.37 5.31
N VAL A 355 13.60 27.70 5.87
CA VAL A 355 12.43 26.81 5.88
C VAL A 355 11.62 26.82 4.59
N ASN A 356 12.03 27.59 3.57
CA ASN A 356 11.29 27.81 2.34
C ASN A 356 9.89 28.42 2.54
N ALA A 357 9.71 29.21 3.58
CA ALA A 357 8.53 30.05 3.73
C ALA A 357 8.57 31.26 2.78
N ALA A 358 9.76 31.73 2.40
CA ALA A 358 9.95 32.71 1.33
C ALA A 358 11.11 32.30 0.41
N THR A 359 11.05 32.71 -0.85
CA THR A 359 12.07 32.45 -1.88
C THR A 359 13.21 33.46 -1.86
N SER A 360 13.03 34.62 -1.21
CA SER A 360 14.06 35.67 -1.12
C SER A 360 13.88 36.53 0.13
N LYS A 361 14.95 37.26 0.53
CA LYS A 361 14.89 38.23 1.64
C LYS A 361 13.85 39.31 1.39
N ARG A 362 13.72 39.77 0.14
CA ARG A 362 12.72 40.80 -0.22
C ARG A 362 11.30 40.31 0.07
N GLU A 363 10.98 39.09 -0.36
CA GLU A 363 9.68 38.47 -0.13
C GLU A 363 9.43 38.21 1.37
N ALA A 364 10.46 37.77 2.11
CA ALA A 364 10.37 37.58 3.55
C ALA A 364 10.01 38.88 4.29
N ARG A 365 10.64 40.01 3.92
CA ARG A 365 10.30 41.34 4.48
C ARG A 365 8.88 41.75 4.20
N GLU A 366 8.40 41.49 2.99
CA GLU A 366 7.03 41.79 2.60
C GLU A 366 6.02 40.99 3.44
N PHE A 367 6.31 39.72 3.73
CA PHE A 367 5.48 38.92 4.62
C PHE A 367 5.53 39.33 6.08
N ILE A 368 6.70 39.73 6.59
CA ILE A 368 6.82 40.30 7.94
C ILE A 368 6.00 41.59 8.03
N GLY A 369 6.21 42.54 7.11
CA GLY A 369 5.52 43.84 7.12
C GLY A 369 4.01 43.76 6.90
N SER A 370 3.51 42.70 6.26
CA SER A 370 2.08 42.44 6.07
C SER A 370 1.46 41.56 7.16
N ASN A 371 2.20 41.22 8.21
CA ASN A 371 1.78 40.29 9.27
C ASN A 371 1.35 38.91 8.73
N ALA A 372 1.91 38.50 7.58
CA ALA A 372 1.62 37.25 6.91
C ALA A 372 2.49 36.08 7.41
N ILE A 373 3.45 36.33 8.30
CA ILE A 373 4.25 35.29 8.97
C ILE A 373 4.15 35.44 10.48
N SER A 374 3.97 34.30 11.16
CA SER A 374 4.05 34.21 12.62
C SER A 374 4.97 33.08 13.05
N PHE A 375 5.54 33.21 14.25
CA PHE A 375 6.36 32.22 14.92
C PHE A 375 5.64 31.79 16.20
N ASN A 376 5.22 30.53 16.30
CA ASN A 376 4.35 30.03 17.37
C ASN A 376 3.09 30.92 17.56
N ASP A 377 2.46 31.31 16.44
CA ASP A 377 1.33 32.24 16.36
C ASP A 377 1.59 33.66 16.91
N ILE A 378 2.86 34.01 17.19
CA ILE A 378 3.29 35.37 17.53
C ILE A 378 3.80 36.07 16.26
N ILE A 379 3.21 37.23 15.94
CA ILE A 379 3.69 38.07 14.84
C ILE A 379 4.94 38.81 15.31
N ILE A 380 6.01 38.71 14.51
CA ILE A 380 7.24 39.46 14.72
C ILE A 380 7.32 40.61 13.72
N ASN A 381 7.82 41.77 14.14
CA ASN A 381 7.99 42.95 13.29
C ASN A 381 9.47 43.27 13.01
N ASP A 382 10.40 42.69 13.77
CA ASP A 382 11.83 42.88 13.60
C ASP A 382 12.44 41.72 12.80
N GLU A 383 12.89 42.01 11.58
CA GLU A 383 13.52 41.04 10.69
C GLU A 383 14.89 40.56 11.20
N ASN A 384 15.54 41.34 12.08
CA ASN A 384 16.86 41.07 12.64
C ASN A 384 16.81 40.43 14.03
N MET A 385 15.63 40.14 14.57
CA MET A 385 15.48 39.39 15.81
C MET A 385 16.13 38.01 15.67
N ALA A 386 16.92 37.59 16.65
CA ALA A 386 17.47 36.25 16.66
C ALA A 386 16.38 35.22 17.00
N ILE A 387 16.40 34.05 16.36
CA ILE A 387 15.41 33.00 16.65
C ILE A 387 15.46 32.50 18.10
N SER A 388 16.58 32.68 18.80
CA SER A 388 16.72 32.36 20.23
C SER A 388 15.92 33.28 21.15
N GLU A 389 15.49 34.45 20.68
CA GLU A 389 14.63 35.36 21.43
C GLU A 389 13.14 34.94 21.34
N ILE A 390 12.81 34.03 20.43
CA ILE A 390 11.46 33.53 20.23
C ILE A 390 11.20 32.39 21.22
N LYS A 391 10.09 32.48 21.96
CA LYS A 391 9.66 31.43 22.89
C LYS A 391 9.48 30.11 22.14
N THR A 392 10.25 29.10 22.52
CA THR A 392 10.16 27.75 21.93
C THR A 392 8.97 26.96 22.47
N ILE A 393 8.52 26.00 21.68
CA ILE A 393 7.65 24.90 22.10
C ILE A 393 8.48 23.62 22.18
N GLN A 394 8.10 22.69 23.04
CA GLN A 394 8.83 21.42 23.24
C GLN A 394 10.36 21.60 23.39
N ASN A 395 10.77 22.63 24.14
CA ASN A 395 12.15 23.06 24.45
C ASN A 395 12.91 23.73 23.31
N ASP A 396 12.93 23.17 22.10
CA ASP A 396 13.85 23.58 21.03
C ASP A 396 13.15 23.91 19.69
N LYS A 397 11.82 23.88 19.62
CA LYS A 397 11.09 24.03 18.35
C LYS A 397 10.38 25.36 18.21
N ILE A 398 10.29 25.85 16.98
CA ILE A 398 9.46 26.99 16.61
C ILE A 398 8.69 26.65 15.34
N ILE A 399 7.38 26.85 15.37
CA ILE A 399 6.51 26.70 14.21
C ILE A 399 6.45 28.05 13.50
N VAL A 400 6.90 28.08 12.25
CA VAL A 400 6.73 29.22 11.35
C VAL A 400 5.47 28.99 10.54
N LYS A 401 4.51 29.91 10.63
CA LYS A 401 3.25 29.85 9.89
C LYS A 401 3.19 30.99 8.88
N LYS A 402 2.99 30.64 7.61
CA LYS A 402 2.79 31.59 6.50
C LYS A 402 1.31 31.64 6.12
N GLY A 403 0.72 32.82 6.22
CA GLY A 403 -0.69 33.07 6.00
C GLY A 403 -1.53 32.27 6.99
N LYS A 404 -2.53 31.53 6.48
CA LYS A 404 -3.48 30.80 7.33
C LYS A 404 -3.14 29.32 7.53
N LYS A 405 -2.43 28.68 6.58
CA LYS A 405 -2.40 27.21 6.47
C LYS A 405 -1.03 26.60 6.14
N LYS A 406 0.00 27.41 5.85
CA LYS A 406 1.32 26.87 5.52
C LYS A 406 2.17 26.86 6.77
N TYR A 407 2.63 25.67 7.16
CA TYR A 407 3.41 25.45 8.37
C TYR A 407 4.79 24.93 8.03
N TYR A 408 5.76 25.39 8.79
CA TYR A 408 7.15 24.98 8.72
C TYR A 408 7.70 24.85 10.13
N LEU A 409 8.66 23.96 10.33
CA LEU A 409 9.25 23.72 11.65
C LEU A 409 10.71 24.13 11.65
N LEU A 410 11.07 24.95 12.63
CA LEU A 410 12.43 25.26 13.01
C LEU A 410 12.77 24.46 14.26
N LYS A 411 13.99 23.91 14.27
CA LYS A 411 14.59 23.35 15.48
C LYS A 411 15.89 24.09 15.76
N ILE A 412 16.01 24.61 16.98
CA ILE A 412 17.17 25.33 17.45
C ILE A 412 18.22 24.32 17.91
N LYS A 413 19.45 24.46 17.41
CA LYS A 413 20.60 23.65 17.83
C LYS A 413 21.13 23.98 19.22
#